data_AF-A0A9D2BRD5-F1
#
_entry.id   AF-A0A9D2BRD5-F1
#
_cell.length_a   1.000
_cell.length_b   1.000
_cell.length_c   1.000
_cell.angle_alpha   90.00
_cell.angle_beta   90.00
_cell.angle_gamma   90.00
#
_symmetry.space_group_name_H-M   'P 1'
#
loop_
_entity.id
_entity.type
_entity.pdbx_description
1 polymer ?
#
loop_
_entity_poly.entity_id
_entity_poly.type
_entity_poly.pdbx_seq_one_letter_code
_entity_poly.pdbx_strand_id
1 'polypeptide(L)'
;MNAININEQIAYYRKQRGLTQEDVARALGVTNQAVSKWESAQCCPDIALLPELADLFEVSVDKLLGRKPTASLGELCHMLKAHFSSLPEHSTFGQAYRIAALLHEAAATDGYKNKVPWQSRDYSTDDVADWGLSVCSEPEGCTVRKHNSICFTLSEKSTAPNNIQLHRLSQKLSRLSEPDTLKVLFALYSLTQQDFDLYVTAAEIAEAARLPVNLTENLLNSLPLTLKEENGELKYRLDGANSYLPSLLMLLCDD
;
A
#
# COMPACT_ATOMS: atom_id res chain seq x y z
N MET A 1 -9.88 12.66 25.89
CA MET A 1 -9.40 11.52 26.69
C MET A 1 -10.18 10.30 26.25
N ASN A 2 -9.53 9.22 25.80
CA ASN A 2 -10.24 7.97 25.52
C ASN A 2 -10.72 7.40 26.86
N ALA A 3 -12.03 7.31 27.05
CA ALA A 3 -12.61 6.72 28.25
C ALA A 3 -12.24 5.23 28.31
N ILE A 4 -11.74 4.78 29.46
CA ILE A 4 -11.47 3.37 29.72
C ILE A 4 -12.82 2.69 29.96
N ASN A 5 -13.29 1.87 29.02
CA ASN A 5 -14.59 1.18 29.10
C ASN A 5 -14.54 -0.11 29.94
N ILE A 6 -13.95 -0.05 31.14
CA ILE A 6 -13.78 -1.23 32.01
C ILE A 6 -15.13 -1.83 32.45
N ASN A 7 -16.16 -1.00 32.62
CA ASN A 7 -17.52 -1.43 32.95
C ASN A 7 -18.10 -2.41 31.90
N GLU A 8 -17.92 -2.08 30.62
CA GLU A 8 -18.37 -2.91 29.50
C GLU A 8 -17.55 -4.20 29.40
N GLN A 9 -16.23 -4.11 29.63
CA GLN A 9 -15.33 -5.27 29.59
C GLN A 9 -15.66 -6.28 30.70
N ILE A 10 -15.90 -5.83 31.94
CA ILE A 10 -16.29 -6.71 33.05
C ILE A 10 -17.59 -7.45 32.71
N ALA A 11 -18.62 -6.72 32.25
CA ALA A 11 -19.90 -7.31 31.89
C ALA A 11 -19.76 -8.29 30.71
N TYR A 12 -18.93 -7.97 29.72
CA TYR A 12 -18.64 -8.80 28.57
C TYR A 12 -17.98 -10.13 28.97
N TYR A 13 -16.84 -10.07 29.67
CA TYR A 13 -16.10 -11.27 30.04
C TYR A 13 -16.84 -12.13 31.05
N ARG A 14 -17.55 -11.52 32.00
CA ARG A 14 -18.42 -12.25 32.94
C ARG A 14 -19.47 -13.07 32.19
N LYS A 15 -20.19 -12.46 31.23
CA LYS A 15 -21.19 -13.15 30.42
C LYS A 15 -20.57 -14.23 29.53
N GLN A 16 -19.39 -13.97 28.96
CA GLN A 16 -18.66 -14.95 28.15
C GLN A 16 -18.29 -16.21 28.95
N ARG A 17 -17.98 -16.04 30.25
CA ARG A 17 -17.68 -17.13 31.19
C ARG A 17 -18.92 -17.78 31.82
N GLY A 18 -20.12 -17.29 31.51
CA GLY A 18 -21.36 -17.79 32.10
C GLY A 18 -21.51 -17.48 33.59
N LEU A 19 -20.79 -16.49 34.12
CA LEU A 19 -20.78 -16.15 35.54
C LEU A 19 -21.90 -15.15 35.89
N THR A 20 -22.47 -15.26 37.09
CA THR A 20 -23.36 -14.21 37.63
C THR A 20 -22.54 -13.10 38.32
N GLN A 21 -23.16 -11.93 38.57
CA GLN A 21 -22.50 -10.87 39.36
C GLN A 21 -22.17 -11.35 40.78
N GLU A 22 -23.01 -12.23 41.34
CA GLU A 22 -22.79 -12.92 42.61
C GLU A 22 -21.55 -13.82 42.59
N ASP A 23 -21.32 -14.54 41.49
CA ASP A 23 -20.16 -15.43 41.37
C ASP A 23 -18.85 -14.64 41.30
N VAL A 24 -18.85 -13.54 40.55
CA VAL A 24 -17.70 -12.62 40.50
C VAL A 24 -17.46 -11.98 41.87
N ALA A 25 -18.53 -11.56 42.55
CA ALA A 25 -18.43 -10.97 43.89
C ALA A 25 -17.85 -11.96 44.90
N ARG A 26 -18.31 -13.20 44.87
CA ARG A 26 -17.82 -14.29 45.73
C ARG A 26 -16.36 -14.61 45.45
N ALA A 27 -15.95 -14.66 44.19
CA ALA A 27 -14.57 -14.96 43.79
C ALA A 27 -13.58 -13.89 44.27
N LEU A 28 -13.99 -12.62 44.29
CA LEU A 28 -13.13 -11.47 44.62
C LEU A 28 -13.30 -10.97 46.07
N GLY A 29 -14.12 -11.62 46.88
CA GLY A 29 -14.39 -11.20 48.26
C GLY A 29 -15.10 -9.84 48.39
N VAL A 30 -15.87 -9.44 47.37
CA VAL A 30 -16.63 -8.17 47.35
C VAL A 30 -18.14 -8.41 47.42
N THR A 31 -18.92 -7.34 47.48
CA THR A 31 -20.39 -7.44 47.45
C THR A 31 -20.91 -7.51 46.01
N ASN A 32 -22.04 -8.21 45.78
CA ASN A 32 -22.73 -8.18 44.48
C ASN A 32 -23.02 -6.73 44.04
N GLN A 33 -23.42 -5.88 44.98
CA GLN A 33 -23.65 -4.45 44.73
C GLN A 33 -22.41 -3.73 44.18
N ALA A 34 -21.20 -4.09 44.62
CA ALA A 34 -19.96 -3.54 44.06
C ALA A 34 -19.82 -3.90 42.58
N VAL A 35 -19.99 -5.18 42.22
CA VAL A 35 -19.93 -5.65 40.83
C VAL A 35 -20.99 -4.99 39.95
N SER A 36 -22.24 -4.85 40.46
CA SER A 36 -23.31 -4.13 39.75
C SER A 36 -22.95 -2.65 39.50
N LYS A 37 -22.34 -1.97 40.47
CA LYS A 37 -21.87 -0.58 40.31
C LYS A 37 -20.72 -0.48 39.31
N TRP A 38 -19.84 -1.48 39.24
CA TRP A 38 -18.79 -1.55 38.22
C TRP A 38 -19.38 -1.68 36.82
N GLU A 39 -20.28 -2.63 36.60
CA GLU A 39 -20.88 -2.87 35.27
C GLU A 39 -21.79 -1.72 34.80
N SER A 40 -22.38 -0.97 35.74
CA SER A 40 -23.21 0.22 35.45
C SER A 40 -22.44 1.55 35.42
N ALA A 41 -21.11 1.50 35.44
CA ALA A 41 -20.22 2.68 35.42
C ALA A 41 -20.43 3.67 36.58
N GLN A 42 -21.01 3.23 37.70
CA GLN A 42 -21.19 4.06 38.90
C GLN A 42 -19.90 4.20 39.71
N CYS A 43 -19.05 3.18 39.71
CA CYS A 43 -17.70 3.23 40.25
C CYS A 43 -16.79 2.23 39.53
N CYS A 44 -15.48 2.31 39.77
CA CYS A 44 -14.51 1.35 39.24
C CYS A 44 -14.10 0.33 40.33
N PRO A 45 -13.65 -0.87 39.93
CA PRO A 45 -12.94 -1.75 40.86
C PRO A 45 -11.66 -1.07 41.35
N ASP A 46 -11.24 -1.43 42.56
CA ASP A 46 -9.94 -1.02 43.09
C ASP A 46 -8.83 -1.55 42.16
N ILE A 47 -7.74 -0.80 42.01
CA ILE A 47 -6.58 -1.22 41.23
C ILE A 47 -6.02 -2.56 41.74
N ALA A 48 -6.12 -2.82 43.04
CA ALA A 48 -5.70 -4.08 43.66
C ALA A 48 -6.52 -5.30 43.17
N LEU A 49 -7.77 -5.10 42.73
CA LEU A 49 -8.66 -6.17 42.25
C LEU A 49 -8.49 -6.45 40.75
N LEU A 50 -7.75 -5.62 40.01
CA LEU A 50 -7.58 -5.79 38.56
C LEU A 50 -6.84 -7.09 38.18
N PRO A 51 -5.75 -7.51 38.87
CA PRO A 51 -5.10 -8.78 38.58
C PRO A 51 -6.05 -9.97 38.80
N GLU A 52 -6.78 -9.98 39.91
CA GLU A 52 -7.72 -11.06 40.25
C GLU A 52 -8.90 -11.13 39.27
N LEU A 53 -9.42 -9.98 38.83
CA LEU A 53 -10.43 -9.91 37.77
C LEU A 53 -9.89 -10.45 36.43
N ALA A 54 -8.66 -10.08 36.09
CA ALA A 54 -8.01 -10.52 34.86
C ALA A 54 -7.79 -12.04 34.88
N ASP A 55 -7.34 -12.59 36.01
CA ASP A 55 -7.17 -14.03 36.22
C ASP A 55 -8.52 -14.78 36.16
N LEU A 56 -9.56 -14.25 36.83
CA LEU A 56 -10.91 -14.84 36.82
C LEU A 56 -11.51 -14.94 35.41
N PHE A 57 -11.20 -13.98 34.55
CA PHE A 57 -11.65 -13.95 33.16
C PHE A 57 -10.67 -14.60 32.17
N GLU A 58 -9.49 -15.00 32.65
CA GLU A 58 -8.31 -15.46 31.89
C GLU A 58 -7.95 -14.52 30.72
N VAL A 59 -7.83 -13.22 31.03
CA VAL A 59 -7.37 -12.19 30.11
C VAL A 59 -6.22 -11.42 30.74
N SER A 60 -5.49 -10.61 29.94
CA SER A 60 -4.54 -9.66 30.53
C SER A 60 -5.26 -8.45 31.12
N VAL A 61 -4.63 -7.78 32.09
CA VAL A 61 -5.13 -6.50 32.62
C VAL A 61 -5.30 -5.46 31.51
N ASP A 62 -4.41 -5.45 30.50
CA ASP A 62 -4.56 -4.59 29.33
C ASP A 62 -5.87 -4.86 28.58
N LYS A 63 -6.21 -6.13 28.32
CA LYS A 63 -7.49 -6.50 27.68
C LYS A 63 -8.70 -6.13 28.56
N LEU A 64 -8.61 -6.36 29.87
CA LEU A 64 -9.67 -5.99 30.83
C LEU A 64 -9.92 -4.47 30.83
N LEU A 65 -8.87 -3.66 30.67
CA LEU A 65 -8.97 -2.21 30.56
C LEU A 65 -9.36 -1.72 29.15
N GLY A 66 -9.61 -2.63 28.21
CA GLY A 66 -9.90 -2.29 26.81
C GLY A 66 -8.70 -1.72 26.06
N ARG A 67 -7.49 -1.85 26.61
CA ARG A 67 -6.25 -1.45 25.94
C ARG A 67 -5.93 -2.49 24.88
N LYS A 68 -6.15 -2.13 23.62
CA LYS A 68 -5.62 -2.89 22.50
C LYS A 68 -4.09 -2.72 22.51
N PRO A 69 -3.30 -3.80 22.50
CA PRO A 69 -1.86 -3.66 22.33
C PRO A 69 -1.62 -2.89 21.03
N THR A 70 -0.81 -1.84 21.09
CA THR A 70 -0.30 -1.20 19.89
C THR A 70 0.47 -2.28 19.16
N ALA A 71 0.01 -2.70 17.98
CA ALA A 71 0.67 -3.76 17.24
C ALA A 71 2.16 -3.44 17.13
N SER A 72 3.00 -4.32 17.68
CA SER A 72 4.44 -4.19 17.56
C SER A 72 4.83 -4.29 16.09
N LEU A 73 5.99 -3.73 15.72
CA LEU A 73 6.50 -3.85 14.35
C LEU A 73 6.60 -5.33 13.92
N GLY A 74 6.98 -6.22 14.85
CA GLY A 74 7.03 -7.67 14.62
C GLY A 74 5.66 -8.27 14.29
N GLU A 75 4.61 -7.92 15.04
CA GLU A 75 3.24 -8.38 14.77
C GLU A 75 2.72 -7.85 13.43
N LEU A 76 3.01 -6.59 13.09
CA LEU A 76 2.67 -6.01 11.79
C LEU A 76 3.36 -6.77 10.65
N CYS A 77 4.65 -7.07 10.77
CA CYS A 77 5.38 -7.87 9.79
C CYS A 77 4.77 -9.27 9.64
N HIS A 78 4.38 -9.92 10.75
CA HIS A 78 3.71 -11.22 10.69
C HIS A 78 2.33 -11.15 10.03
N MET A 79 1.53 -10.12 10.32
CA MET A 79 0.23 -9.92 9.67
C MET A 79 0.37 -9.65 8.17
N LEU A 80 1.32 -8.81 7.76
CA LEU A 80 1.61 -8.55 6.35
C LEU A 80 2.06 -9.83 5.64
N LYS A 81 2.94 -10.62 6.26
CA LYS A 81 3.40 -11.90 5.71
C LYS A 81 2.23 -12.87 5.54
N ALA A 82 1.37 -13.01 6.55
CA ALA A 82 0.18 -13.85 6.48
C ALA A 82 -0.80 -13.39 5.38
N HIS A 83 -0.98 -12.07 5.26
CA HIS A 83 -1.81 -11.47 4.19
C HIS A 83 -1.27 -11.85 2.82
N PHE A 84 0.00 -11.57 2.52
CA PHE A 84 0.61 -11.90 1.23
C PHE A 84 0.63 -13.40 0.93
N SER A 85 0.83 -14.25 1.94
CA SER A 85 0.77 -15.70 1.78
C SER A 85 -0.63 -16.24 1.47
N SER A 86 -1.69 -15.45 1.71
CA SER A 86 -3.07 -15.84 1.40
C SER A 86 -3.57 -15.35 0.04
N LEU A 87 -2.77 -14.52 -0.66
CA LEU A 87 -3.12 -13.97 -1.97
C LEU A 87 -2.75 -14.93 -3.12
N PRO A 88 -3.54 -14.95 -4.21
CA PRO A 88 -3.14 -15.59 -5.47
C PRO A 88 -1.83 -15.02 -6.02
N GLU A 89 -0.94 -15.88 -6.56
CA GLU A 89 0.41 -15.52 -7.05
C GLU A 89 0.44 -14.28 -7.97
N HIS A 90 -0.58 -14.08 -8.79
CA HIS A 90 -0.66 -12.96 -9.74
C HIS A 90 -1.22 -11.65 -9.17
N SER A 91 -1.67 -11.65 -7.91
CA SER A 91 -2.24 -10.47 -7.24
C SER A 91 -1.34 -9.92 -6.13
N THR A 92 -0.40 -10.73 -5.64
CA THR A 92 0.48 -10.40 -4.52
C THR A 92 1.33 -9.16 -4.79
N PHE A 93 1.91 -9.06 -5.98
CA PHE A 93 2.77 -7.93 -6.35
C PHE A 93 2.00 -6.60 -6.40
N GLY A 94 0.80 -6.59 -7.00
CA GLY A 94 -0.04 -5.38 -7.09
C GLY A 94 -0.44 -4.86 -5.70
N GLN A 95 -0.79 -5.75 -4.78
CA GLN A 95 -1.11 -5.35 -3.40
C GLN A 95 0.11 -4.88 -2.62
N ALA A 96 1.26 -5.56 -2.76
CA ALA A 96 2.50 -5.15 -2.13
C ALA A 96 2.92 -3.75 -2.58
N TYR A 97 2.82 -3.47 -3.88
CA TYR A 97 3.10 -2.17 -4.46
C TYR A 97 2.18 -1.07 -3.89
N ARG A 98 0.86 -1.31 -3.83
CA ARG A 98 -0.12 -0.36 -3.27
C ARG A 98 0.16 -0.06 -1.79
N ILE A 99 0.47 -1.07 -0.98
CA ILE A 99 0.83 -0.89 0.44
C ILE A 99 2.10 -0.07 0.58
N ALA A 100 3.14 -0.37 -0.20
CA ALA A 100 4.38 0.40 -0.19
C ALA A 100 4.14 1.87 -0.60
N ALA A 101 3.35 2.11 -1.65
CA ALA A 101 2.99 3.46 -2.09
C ALA A 101 2.27 4.25 -0.99
N LEU A 102 1.27 3.66 -0.33
CA LEU A 102 0.53 4.29 0.77
C LEU A 102 1.41 4.56 2.00
N LEU A 103 2.30 3.64 2.36
CA LEU A 103 3.24 3.83 3.45
C LEU A 103 4.21 4.98 3.16
N HIS A 104 4.71 5.06 1.94
CA HIS A 104 5.56 6.16 1.52
C HIS A 104 4.81 7.49 1.47
N GLU A 105 3.58 7.51 0.95
CA GLU A 105 2.72 8.71 0.99
C GLU A 105 2.49 9.18 2.44
N ALA A 106 2.19 8.25 3.34
CA ALA A 106 1.98 8.54 4.75
C ALA A 106 3.25 9.07 5.45
N ALA A 107 4.43 8.57 5.08
CA ALA A 107 5.72 8.99 5.64
C ALA A 107 6.26 10.29 5.02
N ALA A 108 5.94 10.56 3.75
CA ALA A 108 6.53 11.65 2.97
C ALA A 108 5.64 12.89 2.85
N THR A 109 4.34 12.80 3.16
CA THR A 109 3.42 13.95 3.16
C THR A 109 3.15 14.47 4.57
N ASP A 110 2.85 15.77 4.71
CA ASP A 110 2.43 16.36 6.00
C ASP A 110 1.04 15.88 6.48
N GLY A 111 0.35 15.05 5.69
CA GLY A 111 -1.06 14.68 5.89
C GLY A 111 -1.36 13.78 7.09
N TYR A 112 -0.37 13.10 7.67
CA TYR A 112 -0.59 12.13 8.77
C TYR A 112 0.24 12.35 10.05
N LYS A 113 1.21 13.29 10.08
CA LYS A 113 1.96 13.63 11.32
C LYS A 113 1.03 14.00 12.48
N ASN A 114 -0.18 14.49 12.17
CA ASN A 114 -1.19 14.88 13.15
C ASN A 114 -2.20 13.77 13.53
N LYS A 115 -2.13 12.57 12.91
CA LYS A 115 -3.15 11.51 13.05
C LYS A 115 -2.64 10.17 13.55
N VAL A 116 -1.33 9.91 13.55
CA VAL A 116 -0.76 8.63 13.99
C VAL A 116 0.15 8.88 15.20
N PRO A 117 0.03 8.11 16.31
CA PRO A 117 0.69 8.40 17.58
C PRO A 117 2.16 7.95 17.56
N TRP A 118 2.92 8.42 16.58
CA TRP A 118 4.37 8.29 16.60
C TRP A 118 4.88 9.19 17.72
N GLN A 119 5.71 8.66 18.63
CA GLN A 119 6.49 9.53 19.51
C GLN A 119 7.33 10.40 18.59
N SER A 120 6.98 11.68 18.53
CA SER A 120 7.65 12.69 17.72
C SER A 120 9.07 12.86 18.25
N ARG A 121 9.99 12.01 17.79
CA ARG A 121 11.36 12.45 17.64
C ARG A 121 11.30 13.56 16.60
N ASP A 122 11.70 14.76 16.99
CA ASP A 122 11.80 15.87 16.07
C ASP A 122 12.98 15.63 15.13
N TYR A 123 12.71 14.97 14.02
CA TYR A 123 13.69 14.74 12.96
C TYR A 123 14.03 16.04 12.21
N SER A 124 13.41 17.18 12.51
CA SER A 124 13.81 18.47 11.92
C SER A 124 15.14 19.00 12.46
N THR A 125 15.58 18.50 13.62
CA THR A 125 16.87 18.84 14.24
C THR A 125 17.99 17.84 13.93
N ASP A 126 17.65 16.64 13.47
CA ASP A 126 18.61 15.81 12.75
C ASP A 126 18.82 16.50 11.38
N ASP A 127 20.02 16.46 10.79
CA ASP A 127 20.30 16.99 9.44
C ASP A 127 19.52 16.22 8.35
N VAL A 128 18.19 16.29 8.38
CA VAL A 128 17.24 15.61 7.49
C VAL A 128 16.98 16.47 6.25
N ALA A 129 17.57 17.67 6.18
CA ALA A 129 17.77 18.41 4.94
C ALA A 129 18.60 17.61 3.90
N ASP A 130 19.40 16.63 4.35
CA ASP A 130 20.12 15.70 3.48
C ASP A 130 19.37 14.38 3.21
N TRP A 131 18.17 14.17 3.78
CA TRP A 131 17.27 13.06 3.40
C TRP A 131 16.54 13.36 2.07
N GLY A 132 17.32 13.67 1.05
CA GLY A 132 16.92 13.69 -0.35
C GLY A 132 17.05 12.33 -1.04
N LEU A 133 17.50 11.29 -0.33
CA LEU A 133 17.73 9.95 -0.85
C LEU A 133 17.50 8.90 0.25
N SER A 134 16.50 8.03 0.11
CA SER A 134 16.38 6.79 0.89
C SER A 134 16.46 5.61 -0.06
N VAL A 135 17.34 4.64 0.21
CA VAL A 135 17.60 3.48 -0.65
C VAL A 135 17.48 2.22 0.19
N CYS A 136 16.63 1.29 -0.23
CA CYS A 136 16.53 -0.06 0.32
C CYS A 136 16.85 -1.04 -0.79
N SER A 137 17.91 -1.82 -0.62
CA SER A 137 18.34 -2.84 -1.57
C SER A 137 18.15 -4.23 -0.96
N GLU A 138 17.38 -5.06 -1.64
CA GLU A 138 17.20 -6.49 -1.40
C GLU A 138 17.78 -7.26 -2.59
N PRO A 139 18.04 -8.58 -2.47
CA PRO A 139 18.58 -9.39 -3.58
C PRO A 139 17.75 -9.30 -4.88
N GLU A 140 16.45 -9.07 -4.76
CA GLU A 140 15.50 -9.02 -5.88
C GLU A 140 15.30 -7.60 -6.45
N GLY A 141 15.82 -6.56 -5.81
CA GLY A 141 15.65 -5.19 -6.29
C GLY A 141 15.93 -4.09 -5.28
N CYS A 142 15.79 -2.84 -5.75
CA CYS A 142 16.11 -1.64 -5.00
C CYS A 142 14.95 -0.64 -5.06
N THR A 143 14.55 -0.09 -3.90
CA THR A 143 13.59 1.02 -3.80
C THR A 143 14.33 2.29 -3.41
N VAL A 144 14.08 3.38 -4.15
CA VAL A 144 14.76 4.65 -3.97
C VAL A 144 13.77 5.81 -3.90
N ARG A 145 13.75 6.56 -2.79
CA ARG A 145 13.01 7.81 -2.66
C ARG A 145 13.93 9.00 -2.86
N LYS A 146 13.58 9.90 -3.77
CA LYS A 146 14.26 11.19 -3.97
C LYS A 146 13.26 12.33 -4.07
N HIS A 147 13.29 13.25 -3.10
CA HIS A 147 12.27 14.30 -2.93
C HIS A 147 10.84 13.72 -2.91
N ASN A 148 9.99 14.07 -3.88
CA ASN A 148 8.63 13.55 -4.02
C ASN A 148 8.51 12.35 -4.99
N SER A 149 9.63 11.82 -5.48
CA SER A 149 9.64 10.67 -6.39
C SER A 149 10.08 9.40 -5.67
N ILE A 150 9.38 8.30 -5.95
CA ILE A 150 9.73 6.95 -5.51
C ILE A 150 10.04 6.14 -6.76
N CYS A 151 11.17 5.46 -6.78
CA CYS A 151 11.66 4.67 -7.89
C CYS A 151 11.87 3.23 -7.41
N PHE A 152 11.50 2.27 -8.24
CA PHE A 152 11.74 0.83 -8.02
C PHE A 152 12.65 0.33 -9.13
N THR A 153 13.62 -0.50 -8.78
CA THR A 153 14.54 -1.13 -9.74
C THR A 153 14.70 -2.60 -9.38
N LEU A 154 14.94 -3.45 -10.39
CA LEU A 154 15.28 -4.87 -10.18
C LEU A 154 16.79 -5.08 -10.09
N SER A 155 17.59 -4.01 -10.01
CA SER A 155 19.06 -4.10 -9.97
C SER A 155 19.58 -3.84 -8.57
N GLU A 156 20.49 -4.70 -8.10
CA GLU A 156 21.10 -4.60 -6.76
C GLU A 156 21.83 -3.27 -6.51
N LYS A 157 22.27 -2.60 -7.59
CA LYS A 157 22.96 -1.32 -7.57
C LYS A 157 22.21 -0.34 -8.45
N SER A 158 21.45 0.58 -7.85
CA SER A 158 20.90 1.71 -8.57
C SER A 158 21.02 2.99 -7.75
N THR A 159 21.44 4.07 -8.41
CA THR A 159 21.40 5.42 -7.86
C THR A 159 20.11 6.08 -8.30
N ALA A 160 19.54 6.93 -7.43
CA ALA A 160 18.35 7.70 -7.82
C ALA A 160 18.60 8.48 -9.11
N PRO A 161 17.65 8.51 -10.06
CA PRO A 161 17.79 9.34 -11.25
C PRO A 161 18.04 10.80 -10.86
N ASN A 162 18.95 11.45 -11.58
CA ASN A 162 19.24 12.87 -11.41
C ASN A 162 18.10 13.73 -11.96
N ASN A 163 18.11 15.04 -11.66
CA ASN A 163 17.01 15.94 -12.06
C ASN A 163 16.83 16.00 -13.58
N ILE A 164 17.91 15.85 -14.36
CA ILE A 164 17.85 15.81 -15.82
C ILE A 164 17.15 14.53 -16.29
N GLN A 165 17.47 13.38 -15.69
CA GLN A 165 16.83 12.10 -15.97
C GLN A 165 15.35 12.12 -15.57
N LEU A 166 15.00 12.67 -14.41
CA LEU A 166 13.62 12.85 -13.97
C LEU A 166 12.84 13.78 -14.89
N HIS A 167 13.43 14.90 -15.32
CA HIS A 167 12.78 15.82 -16.26
C HIS A 167 12.54 15.15 -17.61
N ARG A 168 13.53 14.41 -18.15
CA ARG A 168 13.37 13.62 -19.37
C ARG A 168 12.29 12.54 -19.24
N LEU A 169 12.24 11.85 -18.09
CA LEU A 169 11.22 10.85 -17.80
C LEU A 169 9.82 11.49 -17.76
N SER A 170 9.68 12.60 -17.04
CA SER A 170 8.44 13.37 -16.95
C SER A 170 7.95 13.84 -18.32
N GLN A 171 8.84 14.37 -19.17
CA GLN A 171 8.50 14.77 -20.55
C GLN A 171 8.09 13.58 -21.43
N LYS A 172 8.65 12.39 -21.21
CA LYS A 172 8.23 11.18 -21.92
C LYS A 172 6.87 10.70 -21.42
N LEU A 173 6.66 10.67 -20.10
CA LEU A 173 5.41 10.24 -19.48
C LEU A 173 4.26 11.21 -19.73
N SER A 174 4.52 12.52 -19.86
CA SER A 174 3.48 13.50 -20.18
C SER A 174 2.82 13.21 -21.53
N ARG A 175 3.53 12.61 -22.49
CA ARG A 175 2.94 12.17 -23.77
C ARG A 175 1.93 11.05 -23.58
N LEU A 176 2.14 10.19 -22.58
CA LEU A 176 1.21 9.13 -22.19
C LEU A 176 0.01 9.65 -21.40
N SER A 177 -0.04 10.95 -21.07
CA SER A 177 -1.24 11.55 -20.49
C SER A 177 -2.30 11.91 -21.55
N GLU A 178 -1.94 11.90 -22.83
CA GLU A 178 -2.86 12.17 -23.91
C GLU A 178 -3.74 10.93 -24.22
N PRO A 179 -5.08 11.05 -24.18
CA PRO A 179 -5.97 9.89 -24.36
C PRO A 179 -5.76 9.16 -25.69
N ASP A 180 -5.51 9.89 -26.77
CA ASP A 180 -5.33 9.28 -28.09
C ASP A 180 -3.96 8.57 -28.20
N THR A 181 -2.92 9.08 -27.54
CA THR A 181 -1.62 8.39 -27.43
C THR A 181 -1.77 7.06 -26.69
N LEU A 182 -2.58 7.03 -25.62
CA LEU A 182 -2.90 5.79 -24.92
C LEU A 182 -3.67 4.82 -25.81
N LYS A 183 -4.66 5.27 -26.57
CA LYS A 183 -5.39 4.39 -27.51
C LYS A 183 -4.45 3.76 -28.53
N VAL A 184 -3.55 4.54 -29.13
CA VAL A 184 -2.55 4.03 -30.08
C VAL A 184 -1.61 3.02 -29.41
N LEU A 185 -1.11 3.34 -28.20
CA LEU A 185 -0.24 2.45 -27.43
C LEU A 185 -0.92 1.10 -27.12
N PHE A 186 -2.15 1.13 -26.61
CA PHE A 186 -2.90 -0.08 -26.25
C PHE A 186 -3.37 -0.86 -27.48
N ALA A 187 -3.75 -0.19 -28.57
CA ALA A 187 -4.06 -0.84 -29.84
C ALA A 187 -2.84 -1.61 -30.37
N LEU A 188 -1.69 -0.95 -30.47
CA LEU A 188 -0.43 -1.56 -30.89
C LEU A 188 -0.05 -2.75 -29.99
N TYR A 189 -0.16 -2.59 -28.67
CA TYR A 189 0.10 -3.68 -27.73
C TYR A 189 -0.83 -4.87 -27.96
N SER A 190 -2.14 -4.64 -28.05
CA SER A 190 -3.14 -5.71 -28.22
C SER A 190 -2.93 -6.52 -29.50
N LEU A 191 -2.49 -5.88 -30.58
CA LEU A 191 -2.20 -6.52 -31.86
C LEU A 191 -0.91 -7.35 -31.84
N THR A 192 0.07 -6.97 -31.01
CA THR A 192 1.44 -7.53 -31.06
C THR A 192 1.83 -8.37 -29.84
N GLN A 193 0.99 -8.44 -28.81
CA GLN A 193 1.29 -9.15 -27.56
C GLN A 193 1.50 -10.66 -27.73
N GLN A 194 0.80 -11.30 -28.66
CA GLN A 194 0.79 -12.77 -28.80
C GLN A 194 1.94 -13.32 -29.65
N ASP A 195 2.57 -12.49 -30.47
CA ASP A 195 3.64 -12.89 -31.39
C ASP A 195 4.77 -11.86 -31.31
N PHE A 196 5.98 -12.31 -30.92
CA PHE A 196 7.14 -11.44 -30.71
C PHE A 196 7.75 -10.90 -32.02
N ASP A 197 7.51 -11.57 -33.15
CA ASP A 197 8.09 -11.21 -34.44
C ASP A 197 7.11 -10.43 -35.33
N LEU A 198 5.86 -10.24 -34.87
CA LEU A 198 4.83 -9.52 -35.59
C LEU A 198 5.03 -8.00 -35.54
N TYR A 199 4.96 -7.34 -36.70
CA TYR A 199 4.91 -5.89 -36.83
C TYR A 199 3.62 -5.53 -37.57
N VAL A 200 3.00 -4.41 -37.19
CA VAL A 200 1.69 -3.99 -37.74
C VAL A 200 1.78 -2.61 -38.38
N THR A 201 0.96 -2.37 -39.39
CA THR A 201 0.91 -1.11 -40.14
C THR A 201 0.20 -0.01 -39.33
N ALA A 202 0.44 1.25 -39.69
CA ALA A 202 -0.27 2.38 -39.09
C ALA A 202 -1.80 2.29 -39.32
N ALA A 203 -2.24 1.71 -40.44
CA ALA A 203 -3.65 1.51 -40.76
C ALA A 203 -4.33 0.52 -39.81
N GLU A 204 -3.72 -0.63 -39.55
CA GLU A 204 -4.22 -1.63 -38.60
C GLU A 204 -4.31 -1.07 -37.18
N ILE A 205 -3.30 -0.31 -36.76
CA ILE A 205 -3.29 0.35 -35.44
C ILE A 205 -4.40 1.41 -35.36
N ALA A 206 -4.59 2.20 -36.42
CA ALA A 206 -5.62 3.23 -36.48
C ALA A 206 -7.04 2.65 -36.41
N GLU A 207 -7.28 1.53 -37.09
CA GLU A 207 -8.54 0.78 -37.02
C GLU A 207 -8.81 0.30 -35.59
N ALA A 208 -7.83 -0.36 -34.96
CA ALA A 208 -7.95 -0.85 -33.59
C ALA A 208 -8.12 0.29 -32.56
N ALA A 209 -7.42 1.41 -32.75
CA ALA A 209 -7.50 2.59 -31.88
C ALA A 209 -8.76 3.45 -32.13
N ARG A 210 -9.50 3.19 -33.23
CA ARG A 210 -10.62 4.01 -33.72
C ARG A 210 -10.23 5.47 -33.94
N LEU A 211 -9.08 5.69 -34.57
CA LEU A 211 -8.52 7.02 -34.86
C LEU A 211 -8.20 7.15 -36.36
N PRO A 212 -8.12 8.38 -36.91
CA PRO A 212 -7.67 8.59 -38.28
C PRO A 212 -6.20 8.16 -38.47
N VAL A 213 -5.87 7.52 -39.60
CA VAL A 213 -4.51 7.02 -39.90
C VAL A 213 -3.44 8.10 -39.76
N ASN A 214 -3.65 9.29 -40.33
CA ASN A 214 -2.71 10.40 -40.24
C ASN A 214 -2.46 10.83 -38.77
N LEU A 215 -3.49 10.85 -37.93
CA LEU A 215 -3.33 11.14 -36.51
C LEU A 215 -2.51 10.04 -35.82
N THR A 216 -2.82 8.77 -36.10
CA THR A 216 -2.07 7.62 -35.58
C THR A 216 -0.59 7.66 -35.96
N GLU A 217 -0.26 7.94 -37.22
CA GLU A 217 1.13 8.07 -37.69
C GLU A 217 1.89 9.16 -36.93
N ASN A 218 1.26 10.30 -36.70
CA ASN A 218 1.86 11.39 -35.92
C ASN A 218 2.11 10.97 -34.46
N LEU A 219 1.16 10.25 -33.84
CA LEU A 219 1.29 9.77 -32.46
C LEU A 219 2.32 8.64 -32.31
N LEU A 220 2.50 7.79 -33.32
CA LEU A 220 3.51 6.73 -33.32
C LEU A 220 4.93 7.28 -33.18
N ASN A 221 5.23 8.45 -33.77
CA ASN A 221 6.54 9.12 -33.61
C ASN A 221 6.88 9.48 -32.15
N SER A 222 5.88 9.50 -31.28
CA SER A 222 6.03 9.86 -29.88
C SER A 222 6.30 8.65 -28.96
N LEU A 223 6.09 7.43 -29.46
CA LEU A 223 6.20 6.17 -28.73
C LEU A 223 7.56 5.49 -28.92
N PRO A 224 8.01 4.66 -27.96
CA PRO A 224 9.22 3.87 -28.11
C PRO A 224 8.98 2.65 -29.02
N LEU A 225 9.31 2.80 -30.30
CA LEU A 225 8.99 1.81 -31.35
C LEU A 225 10.23 1.20 -31.99
N THR A 226 10.09 -0.04 -32.46
CA THR A 226 10.92 -0.63 -33.51
C THR A 226 10.17 -0.59 -34.84
N LEU A 227 10.91 -0.31 -35.91
CA LEU A 227 10.37 -0.18 -37.27
C LEU A 227 10.92 -1.30 -38.15
N LYS A 228 10.06 -1.82 -39.03
CA LYS A 228 10.45 -2.75 -40.08
C LYS A 228 9.80 -2.30 -41.39
N GLU A 229 10.58 -2.22 -42.45
CA GLU A 229 10.06 -1.95 -43.78
C GLU A 229 9.87 -3.28 -44.52
N GLU A 230 8.64 -3.56 -44.95
CA GLU A 230 8.30 -4.75 -45.72
C GLU A 230 7.43 -4.32 -46.91
N ASN A 231 7.84 -4.68 -48.13
CA ASN A 231 7.11 -4.36 -49.37
C ASN A 231 6.80 -2.86 -49.58
N GLY A 232 7.65 -1.97 -49.04
CA GLY A 232 7.48 -0.51 -49.16
C GLY A 232 6.51 0.11 -48.14
N GLU A 233 6.00 -0.69 -47.19
CA GLU A 233 5.22 -0.20 -46.05
C GLU A 233 6.03 -0.26 -44.76
N LEU A 234 5.92 0.80 -43.95
CA LEU A 234 6.45 0.84 -42.60
C LEU A 234 5.51 0.10 -41.66
N LYS A 235 6.08 -0.85 -40.92
CA LYS A 235 5.42 -1.58 -39.85
C LYS A 235 6.07 -1.25 -38.51
N TYR A 236 5.24 -1.23 -37.48
CA TYR A 236 5.55 -0.73 -36.15
C TYR A 236 5.37 -1.83 -35.12
N ARG A 237 6.22 -1.81 -34.10
CA ARG A 237 6.11 -2.61 -32.88
C ARG A 237 6.64 -1.81 -31.70
N LEU A 238 6.15 -2.08 -30.49
CA LEU A 238 6.79 -1.55 -29.29
C LEU A 238 8.20 -2.12 -29.15
N ASP A 239 9.16 -1.26 -28.81
CA ASP A 239 10.51 -1.67 -28.46
C ASP A 239 10.45 -2.69 -27.31
N GLY A 240 11.21 -3.79 -27.42
CA GLY A 240 11.17 -4.91 -26.47
C GLY A 240 11.44 -4.45 -25.03
N ALA A 241 12.36 -3.48 -24.85
CA ALA A 241 12.67 -2.87 -23.55
C ALA A 241 11.55 -1.99 -22.98
N ASN A 242 10.45 -1.76 -23.72
CA ASN A 242 9.30 -0.95 -23.33
C ASN A 242 7.96 -1.72 -23.47
N SER A 243 8.02 -3.00 -23.82
CA SER A 243 6.84 -3.87 -24.02
C SER A 243 5.98 -4.06 -22.76
N TYR A 244 6.56 -3.85 -21.57
CA TYR A 244 5.85 -3.93 -20.28
C TYR A 244 5.06 -2.65 -19.94
N LEU A 245 5.26 -1.55 -20.67
CA LEU A 245 4.65 -0.25 -20.37
C LEU A 245 3.11 -0.32 -20.31
N PRO A 246 2.39 -0.95 -21.27
CA PRO A 246 0.94 -1.05 -21.23
C PRO A 246 0.44 -1.84 -20.00
N SER A 247 1.12 -2.94 -19.65
CA SER A 247 0.79 -3.74 -18.47
C SER A 247 0.98 -2.95 -17.18
N LEU A 248 2.04 -2.14 -17.08
CA LEU A 248 2.25 -1.25 -15.92
C LEU A 248 1.17 -0.17 -15.82
N LEU A 249 0.76 0.43 -16.95
CA LEU A 249 -0.29 1.44 -16.96
C LEU A 249 -1.65 0.85 -16.55
N MET A 250 -1.95 -0.39 -16.93
CA MET A 250 -3.15 -1.09 -16.48
C MET A 250 -3.21 -1.27 -14.96
N LEU A 251 -2.06 -1.44 -14.28
CA LEU A 251 -2.04 -1.53 -12.81
C LEU A 251 -2.46 -0.23 -12.11
N LEU A 252 -2.38 0.91 -12.81
CA LEU A 252 -2.76 2.23 -12.31
C LEU A 252 -4.23 2.56 -12.56
N CYS A 253 -4.91 1.81 -13.42
CA CYS A 253 -6.35 1.91 -13.58
C CYS A 253 -7.00 1.04 -12.49
N ASP A 254 -7.79 1.66 -11.62
CA ASP A 254 -8.65 0.90 -10.70
C ASP A 254 -9.69 0.11 -11.51
N ASP A 255 -9.90 -1.15 -11.10
CA ASP A 255 -11.11 -1.92 -11.45
C ASP A 255 -12.34 -1.35 -10.70
#